data_AF-A0A0K8VS80-F1
#
_entry.id   AF-A0A0K8VS80-F1
#
_cell.length_a   1.000
_cell.length_b   1.000
_cell.length_c   1.000
_cell.angle_alpha   90.00
_cell.angle_beta   90.00
_cell.angle_gamma   90.00
#
_symmetry.space_group_name_H-M   'P 1'
#
loop_
_entity.id
_entity.type
_entity.pdbx_description
1 polymer ?
#
loop_
_entity_poly.entity_id
_entity_poly.type
_entity_poly.pdbx_seq_one_letter_code
_entity_poly.pdbx_strand_id
1 'polypeptide(L)'
;RDMYLGVYGAFGFGQVVSSYFSVLTVSLGCIYSSIILHDHLLKNVCRLPMEFFDTTPLGRVVNRFAKDVDTIDNVLPLNWRVVLSQVFSVLATIVVISMSTPIFLAVIV
;
A
#
# COMPACT_ATOMS: atom_id res chain seq x y z
N ARG A 1 -34.99 -11.77 -16.11
CA ARG A 1 -34.34 -10.43 -16.14
C ARG A 1 -33.86 -10.04 -14.75
N ASP A 2 -34.65 -10.36 -13.72
CA ASP A 2 -34.35 -10.06 -12.31
C ASP A 2 -33.18 -10.86 -11.73
N MET A 3 -32.93 -12.08 -12.24
CA MET A 3 -31.78 -12.91 -11.82
C MET A 3 -30.42 -12.27 -12.15
N TYR A 4 -30.24 -11.70 -13.34
CA TYR A 4 -29.01 -11.01 -13.71
C TYR A 4 -28.80 -9.75 -12.86
N LEU A 5 -29.87 -8.99 -12.62
CA LEU A 5 -29.81 -7.79 -11.80
C LEU A 5 -29.40 -8.12 -10.34
N GLY A 6 -29.92 -9.22 -9.79
CA GLY A 6 -29.52 -9.72 -8.48
C GLY A 6 -28.04 -10.10 -8.40
N VAL A 7 -27.51 -10.80 -9.42
CA VAL A 7 -26.10 -11.20 -9.48
C VAL A 7 -25.17 -9.98 -9.57
N TYR A 8 -25.47 -9.02 -10.45
CA TYR A 8 -24.68 -7.77 -10.53
C TYR A 8 -24.76 -6.96 -9.23
N GLY A 9 -25.93 -6.91 -8.59
CA GLY A 9 -26.10 -6.28 -7.28
C GLY A 9 -25.24 -6.91 -6.19
N ALA A 10 -25.18 -8.25 -6.14
CA ALA A 10 -24.35 -8.99 -5.19
C ALA A 10 -22.86 -8.74 -5.43
N PHE A 11 -22.39 -8.73 -6.69
CA PHE A 11 -21.00 -8.39 -7.01
C PHE A 11 -20.64 -6.96 -6.62
N GLY A 12 -21.50 -5.98 -6.92
CA GLY A 12 -21.28 -4.59 -6.54
C GLY A 12 -21.21 -4.41 -5.02
N PHE A 13 -22.11 -5.05 -4.28
CA PHE A 13 -22.08 -5.04 -2.82
C PHE A 13 -20.79 -5.67 -2.27
N GLY A 14 -20.41 -6.84 -2.78
CA GLY A 14 -19.16 -7.52 -2.41
C GLY A 14 -17.92 -6.69 -2.69
N GLN A 15 -17.91 -5.97 -3.83
CA GLN A 15 -16.82 -5.06 -4.18
C GLN A 15 -16.68 -3.91 -3.19
N VAL A 16 -17.79 -3.28 -2.77
CA VAL A 16 -17.77 -2.18 -1.80
C VAL A 16 -17.25 -2.66 -0.44
N VAL A 17 -17.74 -3.81 0.04
CA VAL A 17 -17.29 -4.40 1.31
C VAL A 17 -15.80 -4.73 1.27
N SER A 18 -15.35 -5.36 0.19
CA SER A 18 -13.94 -5.70 -0.01
C SER A 18 -13.05 -4.45 -0.08
N SER A 19 -13.47 -3.43 -0.83
CA SER A 19 -12.75 -2.16 -0.94
C SER A 19 -12.66 -1.44 0.41
N TYR A 20 -13.73 -1.44 1.19
CA TYR A 20 -13.74 -0.84 2.52
C TYR A 20 -12.75 -1.54 3.45
N PHE A 21 -12.76 -2.88 3.47
CA PHE A 21 -11.82 -3.66 4.24
C PHE A 21 -10.35 -3.38 3.83
N SER A 22 -10.07 -3.34 2.53
CA SER A 22 -8.73 -3.03 2.02
C SER A 22 -8.24 -1.66 2.47
N VAL A 23 -9.09 -0.63 2.46
CA VAL A 23 -8.71 0.71 2.93
C VAL A 23 -8.45 0.70 4.43
N LEU A 24 -9.29 0.02 5.22
CA LEU A 24 -9.08 -0.10 6.66
C LEU A 24 -7.77 -0.78 7.01
N THR A 25 -7.45 -1.92 6.38
CA THR A 25 -6.20 -2.64 6.64
C THR A 25 -4.97 -1.79 6.33
N VAL A 26 -4.97 -1.09 5.20
CA VAL A 26 -3.84 -0.23 4.80
C VAL A 26 -3.70 0.95 5.74
N SER A 27 -4.79 1.63 6.10
CA SER A 27 -4.76 2.76 7.03
C SER A 27 -4.25 2.38 8.42
N LEU A 28 -4.74 1.26 8.97
CA LEU A 28 -4.27 0.75 10.26
C LEU A 28 -2.80 0.32 10.20
N GLY A 29 -2.39 -0.32 9.11
CA GLY A 29 -1.00 -0.72 8.88
C GLY A 29 -0.04 0.47 8.81
N CYS A 30 -0.44 1.56 8.15
CA CYS A 30 0.35 2.80 8.09
C CYS A 30 0.50 3.44 9.46
N ILE A 31 -0.58 3.57 10.23
CA ILE A 31 -0.52 4.13 11.60
C ILE A 31 0.44 3.31 12.47
N TYR A 32 0.31 1.98 12.45
CA TYR A 32 1.18 1.10 13.23
C TYR A 32 2.65 1.22 12.80
N SER A 33 2.90 1.27 11.49
CA SER A 33 4.25 1.42 10.94
C SER A 33 4.87 2.76 11.31
N SER A 34 4.10 3.84 11.28
CA SER A 34 4.52 5.20 11.67
C SER A 34 4.97 5.25 13.12
N ILE A 35 4.20 4.65 14.04
CA ILE A 35 4.52 4.60 15.47
C ILE A 35 5.84 3.82 15.72
N ILE A 36 5.99 2.65 15.10
CA ILE A 36 7.21 1.84 15.25
C ILE A 36 8.43 2.57 14.70
N LEU A 37 8.30 3.15 13.51
CA LEU A 37 9.38 3.87 12.86
C LEU A 37 9.81 5.09 13.69
N HIS A 38 8.85 5.85 14.21
CA HIS A 38 9.10 6.99 15.09
C HIS A 38 9.86 6.56 16.35
N ASP A 39 9.42 5.48 17.02
CA ASP A 39 10.07 4.97 18.23
C ASP A 39 11.50 4.49 17.97
N HIS A 40 11.72 3.72 16.88
CA HIS A 40 13.05 3.26 16.49
C HIS A 40 14.00 4.42 16.15
N LEU A 41 13.53 5.39 15.38
CA LEU A 41 14.35 6.55 14.99
C LEU A 41 14.69 7.41 16.22
N LEU A 42 13.73 7.66 17.11
CA LEU A 42 13.98 8.40 18.35
C LEU A 42 15.03 7.70 19.22
N LYS A 43 14.87 6.39 19.46
CA LYS A 43 15.82 5.59 20.24
C LYS A 43 17.22 5.61 19.64
N ASN A 44 17.32 5.52 18.32
CA ASN A 44 18.61 5.53 17.62
C ASN A 44 19.27 6.92 17.69
N VAL A 45 18.50 7.99 17.50
CA VAL A 45 19.02 9.36 17.60
C VAL A 45 19.56 9.65 19.00
N CYS A 46 18.84 9.26 20.06
CA CYS A 46 19.31 9.45 21.44
C CYS A 46 20.60 8.69 21.79
N ARG A 47 21.00 7.69 20.99
CA ARG A 47 22.22 6.88 21.20
C ARG A 47 23.42 7.37 20.37
N LEU A 48 23.26 8.38 19.52
CA LEU A 48 24.36 8.88 18.70
C LEU A 48 25.37 9.67 19.54
N PRO A 49 26.68 9.60 19.22
CA PRO A 49 27.70 10.36 19.92
C PRO A 49 27.53 11.87 19.67
N MET A 50 27.95 12.71 20.63
CA MET A 50 27.86 14.18 20.48
C MET A 50 28.58 14.71 19.23
N GLU A 51 29.66 14.06 18.81
CA GLU A 51 30.39 14.38 17.57
C GLU A 51 29.50 14.37 16.31
N PHE A 52 28.47 13.52 16.27
CA PHE A 52 27.49 13.49 15.18
C PHE A 52 26.60 14.75 15.18
N PHE A 53 26.25 15.25 16.36
CA PHE A 53 25.42 16.45 16.53
C PHE A 53 26.20 17.74 16.31
N ASP A 54 27.52 17.72 16.49
CA ASP A 54 28.42 18.85 16.19
C ASP A 54 28.70 18.98 14.69
N THR A 55 28.79 17.85 13.98
CA THR A 55 29.02 17.82 12.52
C THR A 55 27.75 17.97 11.69
N THR A 56 26.59 17.57 12.23
CA THR A 56 25.30 17.61 11.54
C THR A 56 24.32 18.51 12.28
N PRO A 57 23.86 19.63 11.67
CA PRO A 57 22.93 20.52 12.36
C PRO A 57 21.63 19.77 12.67
N LEU A 58 21.15 19.89 13.92
CA LEU A 58 19.92 19.26 14.42
C LEU A 58 18.72 19.45 13.47
N GLY A 59 18.60 20.63 12.86
CA GLY A 59 17.54 20.92 11.87
C GLY A 59 17.55 19.99 10.64
N ARG A 60 18.73 19.50 10.20
CA ARG A 60 18.83 18.56 9.09
C ARG A 60 18.35 17.16 9.48
N VAL A 61 18.64 16.73 10.71
CA VAL A 61 18.17 15.46 11.26
C VAL A 61 16.65 15.45 11.40
N VAL A 62 16.09 16.53 11.97
CA VAL A 62 14.64 16.69 12.10
C VAL A 62 13.94 16.78 10.74
N ASN A 63 14.51 17.52 9.78
CA ASN A 63 13.94 17.63 8.44
C ASN A 63 13.94 16.29 7.70
N ARG A 64 14.98 15.47 7.89
CA ARG A 64 15.03 14.11 7.32
C ARG A 64 14.01 13.20 7.99
N PHE A 65 13.94 13.23 9.32
CA PHE A 65 12.97 12.48 10.10
C PHE A 65 11.52 12.79 9.68
N ALA A 66 11.17 14.08 9.60
CA ALA A 66 9.83 14.52 9.20
C ALA A 66 9.50 14.07 7.77
N LYS A 67 10.46 14.15 6.85
CA LYS A 67 10.27 13.71 5.45
C LYS A 67 10.10 12.20 5.31
N ASP A 68 10.86 11.42 6.09
CA ASP A 68 10.77 9.96 6.06
C ASP A 68 9.42 9.49 6.63
N VAL A 69 8.96 10.11 7.73
CA VAL A 69 7.61 9.85 8.29
C VAL A 69 6.51 10.24 7.31
N ASP A 70 6.58 11.44 6.70
CA ASP A 70 5.60 11.90 5.71
C ASP A 70 5.50 10.94 4.50
N THR A 71 6.65 10.41 4.05
CA THR A 71 6.69 9.43 2.96
C THR A 71 5.98 8.13 3.34
N ILE A 72 6.15 7.66 4.57
CA ILE A 72 5.50 6.43 5.05
C ILE A 72 4.00 6.63 5.28
N ASP A 73 3.59 7.80 5.74
CA ASP A 73 2.19 8.06 6.07
C ASP A 73 1.34 8.39 4.85
N ASN A 74 1.90 9.12 3.87
CA ASN A 74 1.13 9.60 2.72
C ASN A 74 1.47 8.86 1.41
N VAL A 75 2.76 8.62 1.16
CA VAL A 75 3.21 8.09 -0.14
C VAL A 75 3.08 6.57 -0.18
N LEU A 76 3.48 5.87 0.89
CA LEU A 76 3.45 4.41 0.95
C LEU A 76 2.02 3.82 0.78
N PRO A 77 0.98 4.26 1.51
CA PRO A 77 -0.37 3.71 1.34
C PRO A 77 -0.95 3.98 -0.05
N LEU A 78 -0.66 5.14 -0.65
CA LEU A 78 -1.09 5.46 -2.00
C LEU A 78 -0.47 4.50 -3.02
N ASN A 79 0.85 4.30 -2.96
CA ASN A 79 1.55 3.38 -3.84
C ASN A 79 1.08 1.95 -3.63
N TRP A 80 0.89 1.53 -2.38
CA TRP A 80 0.39 0.20 -2.07
C TRP A 80 -0.99 -0.08 -2.67
N ARG A 81 -1.90 0.90 -2.59
CA ARG A 81 -3.23 0.81 -3.22
C ARG A 81 -3.13 0.67 -4.74
N VAL A 82 -2.26 1.45 -5.37
CA VAL A 82 -2.05 1.37 -6.83
C VAL A 82 -1.46 0.02 -7.23
N VAL A 83 -0.42 -0.45 -6.55
CA VAL A 83 0.23 -1.74 -6.83
C VAL A 83 -0.78 -2.88 -6.70
N LEU A 84 -1.54 -2.94 -5.61
CA LEU A 84 -2.59 -3.96 -5.43
C LEU A 84 -3.60 -3.90 -6.58
N SER A 85 -4.13 -2.72 -6.89
CA SER A 85 -5.11 -2.57 -7.96
C SER A 85 -4.56 -3.00 -9.33
N GLN A 86 -3.30 -2.69 -9.63
CA GLN A 86 -2.67 -3.07 -10.89
C GLN A 86 -2.42 -4.58 -10.96
N VAL A 87 -1.93 -5.20 -9.88
CA VAL A 87 -1.73 -6.65 -9.82
C VAL A 87 -3.04 -7.40 -10.02
N PHE A 88 -4.11 -7.01 -9.33
CA PHE A 88 -5.43 -7.63 -9.52
C PHE A 88 -6.00 -7.39 -10.92
N SER A 89 -5.82 -6.19 -11.48
CA SER A 89 -6.29 -5.88 -12.83
C SER A 89 -5.55 -6.71 -13.89
N VAL A 90 -4.23 -6.80 -13.80
CA VAL A 90 -3.42 -7.63 -14.70
C VAL A 90 -3.82 -9.10 -14.57
N LEU A 91 -3.94 -9.63 -13.34
CA LEU A 91 -4.37 -11.01 -13.12
C LEU A 91 -5.76 -11.28 -13.71
N ALA A 92 -6.72 -10.38 -13.49
CA ALA A 92 -8.07 -10.51 -14.05
C ALA A 92 -8.05 -10.50 -15.59
N THR A 93 -7.27 -9.61 -16.21
CA THR A 93 -7.14 -9.56 -17.68
C THR A 93 -6.56 -10.85 -18.25
N ILE A 94 -5.52 -11.40 -17.61
CA ILE A 94 -4.90 -12.68 -18.01
C ILE A 94 -5.93 -13.82 -17.93
N VAL A 95 -6.67 -13.91 -16.82
CA VAL A 95 -7.70 -14.93 -16.63
C VAL A 95 -8.79 -14.82 -17.69
N VAL A 96 -9.32 -13.62 -17.94
CA VAL A 96 -10.38 -13.41 -18.94
C VAL A 96 -9.91 -13.77 -20.36
N ILE A 97 -8.72 -13.34 -20.75
CA ILE A 97 -8.15 -13.66 -22.07
C ILE A 97 -7.92 -15.17 -22.20
N SER A 98 -7.38 -15.82 -21.16
CA SER A 98 -7.12 -17.27 -21.18
C SER A 98 -8.39 -18.10 -21.33
N MET A 99 -9.50 -17.69 -20.70
CA MET A 99 -10.80 -18.35 -20.84
C MET A 99 -11.40 -18.11 -22.22
N SER A 100 -11.22 -16.91 -22.80
CA SER A 100 -11.78 -16.58 -24.11
C SER A 100 -11.00 -17.21 -25.27
N THR A 101 -9.67 -17.30 -25.16
CA THR A 101 -8.79 -17.83 -26.21
C THR A 101 -7.74 -18.75 -25.59
N PRO A 102 -8.02 -20.07 -25.47
CA PRO A 102 -7.11 -21.00 -24.79
C PRO A 102 -5.76 -21.17 -25.51
N ILE A 103 -5.69 -20.87 -26.82
CA ILE A 103 -4.42 -20.83 -27.59
C ILE A 103 -3.43 -19.79 -27.02
N PHE A 104 -3.92 -18.68 -26.46
CA PHE A 104 -3.07 -17.61 -25.92
C PHE A 104 -2.25 -18.06 -24.70
N LEU A 105 -2.77 -19.02 -23.93
CA LEU A 105 -2.07 -19.62 -22.79
C LEU A 105 -0.79 -20.36 -23.23
N ALA A 106 -0.84 -21.03 -24.39
CA ALA A 106 0.29 -21.83 -24.90
C ALA A 106 1.45 -20.99 -25.46
N VAL A 107 1.26 -19.68 -25.66
CA VAL A 107 2.32 -18.75 -26.12
C VAL A 107 2.99 -18.02 -24.95
N ILE A 108 2.29 -17.89 -23.81
CA ILE A 108 2.80 -17.23 -22.60
C ILE A 108 3.62 -18.18 -21.72
N VAL A 109 3.22 -19.45 -21.66
CA VAL A 109 3.95 -20.54 -20.97
C VAL A 109 5.13 -20.97 -21.81
#